data_AF-H9UIY7-F1
#
_entry.id   AF-H9UIY7-F1
#
_cell.length_a   1.000
_cell.length_b   1.000
_cell.length_c   1.000
_cell.angle_alpha   90.00
_cell.angle_beta   90.00
_cell.angle_gamma   90.00
#
_symmetry.space_group_name_H-M   'P 1'
#
loop_
_entity.id
_entity.type
_entity.pdbx_description
1 polymer ?
#
loop_
_entity_poly.entity_id
_entity_poly.type
_entity_poly.pdbx_seq_one_letter_code
_entity_poly.pdbx_strand_id
1 'polypeptide(L)'
;MQLASESGFEYSLYMEATRAQFPLGNRLPEIESLLPEAGTGAGADSSFKSIFTQNEEFCLLLPESDSLDFPSLPLHHDIQRNLPDAGLRQPLVTAIENISQIAPSLLHGLQYFFSPAEPLIASFYRITWHAGRAWLYLLRIDLAFRPNEHQPTAEGSNDRYPSYRSNRIYLEADLLPLSEPPAGGAGAGGAASTAPAGTTGTAASAIRVDQAIDDTWIGETGRGYFQQGIWMDRDLTRFFSKLFLPAGRRMYPFYPVTCRYRTVAHTILNPLQPERLGTATSFAAAALDFLQPHIPAIQEQLRGSEFSEKLPLFEELRQQVPQEWIDFWKHVSITPYLNDRDQKEFLVGS
;
A
#
# COMPACT_ATOMS: atom_id res chain seq x y z
N MET A 1 -1.01 29.17 21.41
CA MET A 1 -0.10 28.01 21.42
C MET A 1 -0.93 26.82 21.86
N GLN A 2 -1.54 26.14 20.90
CA GLN A 2 -2.54 25.10 21.12
C GLN A 2 -2.15 23.96 20.18
N LEU A 3 -1.70 22.85 20.78
CA LEU A 3 -1.36 21.61 20.10
C LEU A 3 -2.63 21.07 19.44
N ALA A 4 -2.77 21.26 18.13
CA ALA A 4 -3.73 20.52 17.33
C ALA A 4 -3.16 19.12 17.13
N SER A 5 -3.90 18.15 17.66
CA SER A 5 -3.54 16.74 17.76
C SER A 5 -3.39 16.07 16.41
N GLU A 6 -2.42 15.17 16.35
CA GLU A 6 -2.04 14.24 15.27
C GLU A 6 -3.16 13.24 14.87
N SER A 7 -4.41 13.48 15.27
CA SER A 7 -5.57 12.59 15.13
C SER A 7 -6.36 12.78 13.82
N GLY A 8 -5.97 13.74 12.98
CA GLY A 8 -6.72 14.09 11.76
C GLY A 8 -6.37 13.23 10.55
N PHE A 9 -5.15 12.67 10.50
CA PHE A 9 -4.65 11.92 9.33
C PHE A 9 -5.14 10.47 9.33
N GLU A 10 -5.26 9.85 10.52
CA GLU A 10 -5.87 8.52 10.65
C GLU A 10 -7.35 8.55 10.21
N TYR A 11 -8.13 9.54 10.62
CA TYR A 11 -9.58 9.58 10.36
C TYR A 11 -9.98 9.63 8.87
N SER A 12 -9.13 10.18 8.01
CA SER A 12 -9.37 10.31 6.56
C SER A 12 -9.21 8.98 5.82
N LEU A 13 -8.14 8.24 6.13
CA LEU A 13 -7.89 6.88 5.63
C LEU A 13 -8.97 5.89 6.10
N TYR A 14 -9.55 6.11 7.28
CA TYR A 14 -10.53 5.19 7.89
C TYR A 14 -11.96 5.26 7.31
N MET A 15 -12.39 6.37 6.71
CA MET A 15 -13.74 6.44 6.11
C MET A 15 -13.82 5.69 4.77
N GLU A 16 -12.73 5.61 4.00
CA GLU A 16 -12.63 4.72 2.83
C GLU A 16 -12.25 3.28 3.19
N ALA A 17 -11.65 3.02 4.36
CA ALA A 17 -11.48 1.66 4.87
C ALA A 17 -12.81 0.89 5.02
N THR A 18 -13.96 1.59 5.05
CA THR A 18 -15.30 1.00 4.98
C THR A 18 -15.75 0.59 3.58
N ARG A 19 -15.14 1.12 2.52
CA ARG A 19 -15.41 0.73 1.14
C ARG A 19 -14.16 0.07 0.60
N ALA A 20 -14.08 -1.25 0.76
CA ALA A 20 -13.10 -2.09 0.08
C ALA A 20 -13.40 -2.19 -1.43
N GLN A 21 -13.59 -1.02 -2.05
CA GLN A 21 -14.08 -0.81 -3.40
C GLN A 21 -13.27 0.31 -4.05
N PHE A 22 -12.54 -0.01 -5.11
CA PHE A 22 -11.65 0.93 -5.80
C PHE A 22 -12.28 1.49 -7.08
N PRO A 23 -12.31 2.83 -7.28
CA PRO A 23 -12.94 3.46 -8.43
C PRO A 23 -11.99 3.50 -9.65
N LEU A 24 -11.59 2.33 -10.15
CA LEU A 24 -10.54 2.19 -11.17
C LEU A 24 -10.84 2.86 -12.53
N GLY A 25 -12.05 3.34 -12.77
CA GLY A 25 -12.38 4.06 -13.99
C GLY A 25 -12.12 5.57 -13.95
N ASN A 26 -11.68 6.12 -12.81
CA ASN A 26 -11.25 7.52 -12.70
C ASN A 26 -9.84 7.69 -13.28
N ARG A 27 -9.67 7.43 -14.58
CA ARG A 27 -8.37 7.38 -15.25
C ARG A 27 -8.02 8.74 -15.86
N LEU A 28 -6.72 9.02 -15.96
CA LEU A 28 -6.19 10.21 -16.61
C LEU A 28 -5.29 9.78 -17.77
N PRO A 29 -5.75 9.95 -19.03
CA PRO A 29 -4.98 9.53 -20.20
C PRO A 29 -3.57 10.12 -20.26
N GLU A 30 -3.38 11.33 -19.74
CA GLU A 30 -2.07 11.98 -19.66
C GLU A 30 -1.12 11.20 -18.77
N ILE A 31 -1.57 10.74 -17.60
CA ILE A 31 -0.73 9.93 -16.70
C ILE A 31 -0.48 8.54 -17.30
N GLU A 32 -1.50 7.92 -17.88
CA GLU A 32 -1.37 6.61 -18.52
C GLU A 32 -0.31 6.61 -19.63
N SER A 33 -0.18 7.72 -20.37
CA SER A 33 0.84 7.88 -21.42
C SER A 33 2.28 7.97 -20.89
N LEU A 34 2.46 8.22 -19.59
CA LEU A 34 3.76 8.28 -18.93
C LEU A 34 4.20 6.92 -18.37
N LEU A 35 3.30 5.93 -18.32
CA LEU A 35 3.58 4.65 -17.68
C LEU A 35 4.34 3.73 -18.64
N PRO A 36 5.46 3.12 -18.20
CA PRO A 36 6.22 2.24 -19.06
C PRO A 36 5.43 0.97 -19.40
N GLU A 37 5.43 0.61 -20.68
CA GLU A 37 4.81 -0.61 -21.17
C GLU A 37 5.47 -1.86 -20.57
N ALA A 38 4.69 -2.94 -20.46
CA ALA A 38 5.19 -4.23 -20.05
C ALA A 38 6.23 -4.75 -21.08
N GLY A 39 7.49 -4.89 -20.67
CA GLY A 39 8.58 -5.46 -21.50
C GLY A 39 9.73 -4.54 -21.90
N THR A 40 9.69 -3.24 -21.63
CA THR A 40 10.82 -2.31 -21.91
C THR A 40 11.63 -1.97 -20.66
N GLY A 41 12.85 -2.51 -20.59
CA GLY A 41 14.05 -1.89 -20.00
C GLY A 41 14.12 -1.66 -18.50
N ALA A 42 14.78 -2.59 -17.79
CA ALA A 42 15.39 -2.36 -16.48
C ALA A 42 16.71 -1.58 -16.66
N GLY A 43 16.97 -0.54 -15.86
CA GLY A 43 18.27 0.15 -15.98
C GLY A 43 18.66 1.22 -14.96
N ALA A 44 17.74 1.91 -14.29
CA ALA A 44 18.11 3.03 -13.39
C ALA A 44 17.96 2.70 -11.89
N ASP A 45 17.07 1.77 -11.55
CA ASP A 45 16.49 1.66 -10.20
C ASP A 45 17.35 0.83 -9.22
N SER A 46 18.47 0.24 -9.68
CA SER A 46 19.29 -0.67 -8.86
C SER A 46 20.02 0.00 -7.69
N SER A 47 20.12 1.33 -7.69
CA SER A 47 20.77 2.13 -6.64
C SER A 47 19.82 2.49 -5.50
N PHE A 48 18.51 2.30 -5.66
CA PHE A 48 17.51 2.71 -4.68
C PHE A 48 17.53 1.76 -3.49
N LYS A 49 17.35 2.34 -2.30
CA LYS A 49 17.27 1.58 -1.06
C LYS A 49 15.85 1.61 -0.55
N SER A 50 15.31 0.46 -0.16
CA SER A 50 14.07 0.38 0.58
C SER A 50 14.34 0.66 2.07
N ILE A 51 13.61 1.58 2.67
CA ILE A 51 13.71 1.89 4.10
C ILE A 51 12.32 2.03 4.74
N PHE A 52 12.27 1.93 6.06
CA PHE A 52 11.17 2.47 6.86
C PHE A 52 11.66 3.64 7.70
N THR A 53 10.85 4.69 7.79
CA THR A 53 11.16 5.86 8.62
C THR A 53 10.99 5.58 10.11
N GLN A 54 11.29 6.58 10.93
CA GLN A 54 10.99 6.56 12.36
C GLN A 54 9.51 6.30 12.67
N ASN A 55 8.64 6.76 11.77
CA ASN A 55 7.18 6.60 11.89
C ASN A 55 6.68 5.29 11.28
N GLU A 56 7.58 4.35 10.97
CA GLU A 56 7.26 3.05 10.37
C GLU A 56 6.67 3.15 8.94
N GLU A 57 6.88 4.28 8.26
CA GLU A 57 6.41 4.48 6.88
C GLU A 57 7.44 3.96 5.88
N PHE A 58 6.99 3.20 4.89
CA PHE A 58 7.87 2.68 3.85
C PHE A 58 8.22 3.76 2.82
N CYS A 59 9.49 3.85 2.44
CA CYS A 59 9.89 4.69 1.32
C CYS A 59 11.10 4.12 0.56
N LEU A 60 11.18 4.50 -0.70
CA LEU A 60 12.37 4.32 -1.51
C LEU A 60 13.28 5.53 -1.32
N LEU A 61 14.52 5.29 -0.92
CA LEU A 61 15.57 6.28 -0.80
C LEU A 61 16.43 6.26 -2.07
N LEU A 62 16.42 7.38 -2.78
CA LEU A 62 17.15 7.61 -4.02
C LEU A 62 18.54 8.18 -3.71
N PRO A 63 19.54 7.96 -4.58
CA PRO A 63 20.76 8.75 -4.58
C PRO A 63 20.45 10.24 -4.62
N GLU A 64 21.26 11.06 -3.94
CA GLU A 64 21.04 12.52 -3.93
C GLU A 64 21.06 13.13 -5.34
N SER A 65 21.84 12.57 -6.26
CA SER A 65 21.89 12.99 -7.67
C SER A 65 20.55 12.85 -8.40
N ASP A 66 19.70 11.96 -7.90
CA ASP A 66 18.43 11.56 -8.52
C ASP A 66 17.25 12.14 -7.75
N SER A 67 17.49 13.19 -6.93
CA SER A 67 16.44 13.89 -6.19
C SER A 67 15.37 14.42 -7.13
N LEU A 68 14.12 14.24 -6.74
CA LEU A 68 12.93 14.66 -7.47
C LEU A 68 12.48 16.04 -7.05
N ASP A 69 12.08 16.86 -8.02
CA ASP A 69 11.35 18.10 -7.78
C ASP A 69 9.84 17.84 -7.88
N PHE A 70 9.09 18.26 -6.88
CA PHE A 70 7.64 18.15 -6.82
C PHE A 70 7.01 19.53 -6.92
N PRO A 71 5.98 19.70 -7.78
CA PRO A 71 5.29 20.97 -7.90
C PRO A 71 4.41 21.23 -6.68
N SER A 72 4.03 22.50 -6.47
CA SER A 72 3.03 22.90 -5.49
C SER A 72 1.68 22.22 -5.78
N LEU A 73 1.25 21.33 -4.89
CA LEU A 73 -0.03 20.62 -4.96
C LEU A 73 -1.09 21.29 -4.08
N PRO A 74 -2.36 21.35 -4.51
CA PRO A 74 -3.44 21.86 -3.66
C PRO A 74 -3.70 20.92 -2.47
N LEU A 75 -4.02 21.50 -1.30
CA LEU A 75 -4.29 20.74 -0.08
C LEU A 75 -5.66 20.04 -0.11
N HIS A 76 -6.58 20.55 -0.93
CA HIS A 76 -7.97 20.12 -0.96
C HIS A 76 -8.41 19.81 -2.39
N HIS A 77 -9.28 18.82 -2.50
CA HIS A 77 -10.03 18.48 -3.70
C HIS A 77 -11.49 18.22 -3.31
N ASP A 78 -12.42 18.55 -4.19
CA ASP A 78 -13.83 18.30 -3.96
C ASP A 78 -14.12 16.80 -4.13
N ILE A 79 -14.44 16.11 -3.03
CA ILE A 79 -14.70 14.67 -3.02
C ILE A 79 -15.85 14.23 -3.95
N GLN A 80 -16.76 15.15 -4.30
CA GLN A 80 -17.86 14.86 -5.23
C GLN A 80 -17.39 14.81 -6.70
N ARG A 81 -16.18 15.30 -6.99
CA ARG A 81 -15.58 15.28 -8.33
C ARG A 81 -14.68 14.07 -8.47
N ASN A 82 -15.12 13.08 -9.23
CA ASN A 82 -14.37 11.84 -9.48
C ASN A 82 -13.09 12.01 -10.30
N LEU A 83 -12.80 13.20 -10.82
CA LEU A 83 -11.58 13.53 -11.54
C LEU A 83 -10.99 14.82 -10.97
N PRO A 84 -9.65 14.99 -10.97
CA PRO A 84 -9.03 16.22 -10.50
C PRO A 84 -9.42 17.40 -11.39
N ASP A 85 -9.58 18.57 -10.78
CA ASP A 85 -9.74 19.81 -11.53
C ASP A 85 -8.43 20.23 -12.21
N ALA A 86 -8.47 21.30 -13.01
CA ALA A 86 -7.28 21.78 -13.71
C ALA A 86 -6.14 22.22 -12.76
N GLY A 87 -6.47 22.67 -11.55
CA GLY A 87 -5.51 23.12 -10.54
C GLY A 87 -4.72 21.98 -9.92
N LEU A 88 -5.35 20.82 -9.72
CA LEU A 88 -4.69 19.60 -9.23
C LEU A 88 -4.08 18.76 -10.37
N ARG A 89 -4.77 18.65 -11.51
CA ARG A 89 -4.42 17.74 -12.60
C ARG A 89 -3.03 18.00 -13.16
N GLN A 90 -2.69 19.25 -13.46
CA GLN A 90 -1.39 19.55 -14.09
C GLN A 90 -0.21 19.32 -13.13
N PRO A 91 -0.22 19.81 -11.88
CA PRO A 91 0.82 19.45 -10.90
C PRO A 91 0.93 17.94 -10.67
N LEU A 92 -0.18 17.21 -10.64
CA LEU A 92 -0.18 15.77 -10.46
C LEU A 92 0.51 15.07 -11.64
N VAL A 93 0.18 15.42 -12.89
CA VAL A 93 0.84 14.87 -14.09
C VAL A 93 2.35 15.14 -14.03
N THR A 94 2.77 16.35 -13.70
CA THR A 94 4.20 16.68 -13.57
C THR A 94 4.90 15.88 -12.47
N ALA A 95 4.26 15.69 -11.30
CA ALA A 95 4.83 14.86 -10.25
C ALA A 95 5.04 13.41 -10.71
N ILE A 96 4.06 12.83 -11.41
CA ILE A 96 4.17 11.45 -11.92
C ILE A 96 5.17 11.34 -13.06
N GLU A 97 5.26 12.34 -13.93
CA GLU A 97 6.30 12.40 -14.98
C GLU A 97 7.71 12.39 -14.36
N ASN A 98 7.94 13.17 -13.32
CA ASN A 98 9.24 13.19 -12.64
C ASN A 98 9.56 11.82 -12.01
N ILE A 99 8.57 11.17 -11.37
CA ILE A 99 8.74 9.82 -10.83
C ILE A 99 9.00 8.80 -11.95
N SER A 100 8.27 8.84 -13.06
CA SER A 100 8.41 7.85 -14.13
C SER A 100 9.76 7.94 -14.84
N GLN A 101 10.36 9.14 -14.90
CA GLN A 101 11.69 9.33 -15.47
C GLN A 101 12.81 8.76 -14.60
N ILE A 102 12.67 8.84 -13.27
CA ILE A 102 13.71 8.40 -12.31
C ILE A 102 13.52 6.95 -11.85
N ALA A 103 12.27 6.55 -11.60
CA ALA A 103 11.88 5.23 -11.08
C ALA A 103 10.91 4.51 -12.04
N PRO A 104 11.27 4.27 -13.31
CA PRO A 104 10.36 3.65 -14.27
C PRO A 104 9.92 2.24 -13.86
N SER A 105 10.77 1.47 -13.16
CA SER A 105 10.44 0.10 -12.76
C SER A 105 9.34 0.06 -11.70
N LEU A 106 9.23 1.12 -10.89
CA LEU A 106 8.15 1.27 -9.90
C LEU A 106 6.76 1.31 -10.53
N LEU A 107 6.64 1.93 -11.72
CA LEU A 107 5.36 2.13 -12.42
C LEU A 107 5.12 1.12 -13.54
N HIS A 108 5.99 0.11 -13.66
CA HIS A 108 6.02 -0.81 -14.79
C HIS A 108 4.77 -1.67 -14.93
N GLY A 109 4.09 -1.55 -16.08
CA GLY A 109 2.91 -2.33 -16.40
C GLY A 109 1.72 -2.07 -15.47
N LEU A 110 1.71 -0.91 -14.79
CA LEU A 110 0.61 -0.47 -13.95
C LEU A 110 -0.36 0.42 -14.75
N GLN A 111 -1.54 0.59 -14.18
CA GLN A 111 -2.58 1.50 -14.63
C GLN A 111 -2.83 2.52 -13.54
N TYR A 112 -3.21 3.74 -13.89
CA TYR A 112 -3.48 4.81 -12.94
C TYR A 112 -4.99 4.93 -12.66
N PHE A 113 -5.33 5.28 -11.41
CA PHE A 113 -6.66 5.81 -11.09
C PHE A 113 -6.58 6.91 -10.03
N PHE A 114 -7.53 7.82 -10.09
CA PHE A 114 -7.67 8.91 -9.14
C PHE A 114 -8.72 8.57 -8.07
N SER A 115 -8.33 8.67 -6.79
CA SER A 115 -9.26 8.66 -5.66
C SER A 115 -9.55 10.09 -5.21
N PRO A 116 -10.81 10.58 -5.29
CA PRO A 116 -11.15 11.93 -4.86
C PRO A 116 -11.08 12.14 -3.35
N ALA A 117 -11.13 11.07 -2.55
CA ALA A 117 -10.94 11.15 -1.10
C ALA A 117 -9.47 11.33 -0.70
N GLU A 118 -8.55 10.95 -1.58
CA GLU A 118 -7.11 10.96 -1.33
C GLU A 118 -6.38 11.62 -2.49
N PRO A 119 -6.63 12.93 -2.75
CA PRO A 119 -6.15 13.61 -3.95
C PRO A 119 -4.63 13.71 -4.06
N LEU A 120 -3.92 13.49 -2.95
CA LEU A 120 -2.46 13.52 -2.87
C LEU A 120 -1.82 12.13 -2.85
N ILE A 121 -2.63 11.07 -2.93
CA ILE A 121 -2.16 9.70 -3.07
C ILE A 121 -2.33 9.27 -4.52
N ALA A 122 -1.21 9.25 -5.25
CA ALA A 122 -1.20 8.75 -6.62
C ALA A 122 -1.33 7.22 -6.59
N SER A 123 -2.46 6.72 -7.08
CA SER A 123 -2.81 5.31 -6.98
C SER A 123 -2.66 4.61 -8.33
N PHE A 124 -1.92 3.51 -8.31
CA PHE A 124 -1.62 2.68 -9.46
C PHE A 124 -2.00 1.22 -9.16
N TYR A 125 -2.34 0.47 -10.20
CA TYR A 125 -2.75 -0.90 -10.02
C TYR A 125 -2.39 -1.82 -11.17
N ARG A 126 -2.38 -3.12 -10.87
CA ARG A 126 -2.37 -4.20 -11.86
C ARG A 126 -3.21 -5.36 -11.37
N ILE A 127 -3.99 -5.95 -12.27
CA ILE A 127 -4.70 -7.20 -11.99
C ILE A 127 -3.80 -8.37 -12.36
N THR A 128 -3.61 -9.28 -11.42
CA THR A 128 -2.88 -10.53 -11.61
C THR A 128 -3.78 -11.71 -11.26
N TRP A 129 -3.43 -12.90 -11.75
CA TRP A 129 -4.26 -14.09 -11.61
C TRP A 129 -3.42 -15.23 -11.03
N HIS A 130 -4.01 -15.94 -10.07
CA HIS A 130 -3.42 -17.14 -9.50
C HIS A 130 -4.52 -18.16 -9.18
N ALA A 131 -4.37 -19.39 -9.67
CA ALA A 131 -5.33 -20.48 -9.45
C ALA A 131 -6.81 -20.10 -9.72
N GLY A 132 -7.07 -19.26 -10.72
CA GLY A 132 -8.43 -18.81 -11.07
C GLY A 132 -9.00 -17.68 -10.22
N ARG A 133 -8.28 -17.22 -9.18
CA ARG A 133 -8.62 -16.02 -8.39
C ARG A 133 -7.91 -14.79 -8.94
N ALA A 134 -8.63 -13.67 -9.03
CA ALA A 134 -8.06 -12.38 -9.38
C ALA A 134 -7.50 -11.67 -8.15
N TRP A 135 -6.38 -10.99 -8.33
CA TRP A 135 -5.66 -10.26 -7.30
C TRP A 135 -5.36 -8.85 -7.80
N LEU A 136 -5.54 -7.87 -6.93
CA LEU A 136 -5.19 -6.48 -7.16
C LEU A 136 -3.82 -6.21 -6.54
N TYR A 137 -2.82 -5.96 -7.38
CA TYR A 137 -1.63 -5.24 -6.95
C TYR A 137 -1.96 -3.76 -6.92
N LEU A 138 -1.87 -3.14 -5.74
CA LEU A 138 -2.17 -1.74 -5.49
C LEU A 138 -0.89 -1.04 -5.01
N LEU A 139 -0.42 -0.08 -5.80
CA LEU A 139 0.69 0.81 -5.45
C LEU A 139 0.12 2.21 -5.18
N ARG A 140 0.46 2.79 -4.05
CA ARG A 140 -0.02 4.11 -3.62
C ARG A 140 1.20 4.95 -3.27
N ILE A 141 1.39 6.08 -3.96
CA ILE A 141 2.52 6.99 -3.74
C ILE A 141 1.99 8.25 -3.05
N ASP A 142 2.56 8.58 -1.90
CA ASP A 142 2.21 9.79 -1.14
C ASP A 142 3.01 10.99 -1.67
N LEU A 143 2.28 12.00 -2.16
CA LEU A 143 2.83 13.24 -2.71
C LEU A 143 2.77 14.41 -1.72
N ALA A 144 2.31 14.20 -0.48
CA ALA A 144 2.21 15.25 0.52
C ALA A 144 3.59 15.81 0.90
N PHE A 145 3.64 17.12 1.15
CA PHE A 145 4.86 17.76 1.62
C PHE A 145 5.11 17.45 3.10
N ARG A 146 6.34 17.03 3.43
CA ARG A 146 6.77 16.67 4.78
C ARG A 146 7.83 17.68 5.26
N PRO A 147 7.47 18.67 6.10
CA PRO A 147 8.36 19.79 6.45
C PRO A 147 9.69 19.38 7.07
N ASN A 148 9.69 18.28 7.82
CA ASN A 148 10.89 17.77 8.48
C ASN A 148 11.78 16.93 7.58
N GLU A 149 11.35 16.66 6.34
CA GLU A 149 12.01 15.71 5.45
C GLU A 149 12.35 16.31 4.08
N HIS A 150 11.43 17.10 3.53
CA HIS A 150 11.52 17.68 2.19
C HIS A 150 12.13 19.07 2.22
N GLN A 151 12.88 19.42 1.17
CA GLN A 151 13.45 20.75 1.00
C GLN A 151 12.48 21.64 0.20
N PRO A 152 11.89 22.71 0.77
CA PRO A 152 11.04 23.60 0.01
C PRO A 152 11.86 24.35 -1.06
N THR A 153 11.35 24.39 -2.29
CA THR A 153 11.97 25.08 -3.44
C THR A 153 11.21 26.34 -3.84
N ALA A 154 9.92 26.45 -3.48
CA ALA A 154 9.12 27.64 -3.61
C ALA A 154 8.12 27.73 -2.44
N GLU A 155 7.65 28.93 -2.13
CA GLU A 155 6.64 29.13 -1.08
C GLU A 155 5.30 28.46 -1.44
N GLY A 156 4.66 27.90 -0.43
CA GLY A 156 3.28 27.42 -0.50
C GLY A 156 2.28 28.54 -0.20
N SER A 157 1.02 28.15 0.00
CA SER A 157 -0.03 29.05 0.49
C SER A 157 -0.94 28.31 1.49
N ASN A 158 -1.97 28.98 1.99
CA ASN A 158 -2.95 28.33 2.86
C ASN A 158 -3.73 27.19 2.17
N ASP A 159 -3.74 27.17 0.84
CA ASP A 159 -4.49 26.20 0.04
C ASP A 159 -3.58 25.25 -0.75
N ARG A 160 -2.25 25.43 -0.64
CA ARG A 160 -1.28 24.66 -1.42
C ARG A 160 -0.02 24.35 -0.63
N TYR A 161 0.50 23.15 -0.80
CA TYR A 161 1.85 22.85 -0.34
C TYR A 161 2.89 23.70 -1.09
N PRO A 162 4.04 23.99 -0.46
CA PRO A 162 5.19 24.50 -1.19
C PRO A 162 5.60 23.51 -2.28
N SER A 163 6.19 24.00 -3.36
CA SER A 163 6.99 23.12 -4.21
C SER A 163 8.20 22.64 -3.41
N TYR A 164 8.65 21.41 -3.62
CA TYR A 164 9.71 20.84 -2.80
C TYR A 164 10.59 19.87 -3.59
N ARG A 165 11.78 19.62 -3.05
CA ARG A 165 12.72 18.61 -3.52
C ARG A 165 12.86 17.50 -2.50
N SER A 166 12.91 16.26 -2.96
CA SER A 166 13.08 15.08 -2.12
C SER A 166 13.82 13.96 -2.86
N ASN A 167 14.71 13.25 -2.17
CA ASN A 167 15.27 11.98 -2.63
C ASN A 167 14.52 10.78 -2.03
N ARG A 168 13.29 10.98 -1.55
CA ARG A 168 12.45 9.93 -0.95
C ARG A 168 11.12 9.84 -1.68
N ILE A 169 10.72 8.61 -2.03
CA ILE A 169 9.39 8.30 -2.54
C ILE A 169 8.66 7.49 -1.47
N TYR A 170 7.69 8.11 -0.81
CA TYR A 170 6.82 7.46 0.17
C TYR A 170 5.74 6.66 -0.54
N LEU A 171 5.60 5.39 -0.19
CA LEU A 171 4.64 4.53 -0.87
C LEU A 171 4.16 3.35 -0.03
N GLU A 172 3.01 2.82 -0.43
CA GLU A 172 2.49 1.52 -0.01
C GLU A 172 2.31 0.63 -1.24
N ALA A 173 2.61 -0.65 -1.10
CA ALA A 173 2.46 -1.64 -2.17
C ALA A 173 1.85 -2.92 -1.59
N ASP A 174 0.62 -3.24 -1.97
CA ASP A 174 -0.13 -4.38 -1.42
C ASP A 174 -0.72 -5.26 -2.52
N LEU A 175 -0.84 -6.54 -2.21
CA LEU A 175 -1.63 -7.52 -2.95
C LEU A 175 -2.91 -7.82 -2.19
N LEU A 176 -4.04 -7.57 -2.84
CA LEU A 176 -5.38 -7.72 -2.28
C LEU A 176 -6.17 -8.77 -3.08
N PRO A 177 -6.76 -9.79 -2.44
CA PRO A 177 -7.65 -10.72 -3.11
C PRO A 177 -8.93 -10.00 -3.56
N LEU A 178 -9.45 -10.35 -4.73
CA LEU A 178 -10.71 -9.78 -5.23
C LEU A 178 -11.87 -10.75 -5.07
N SER A 179 -13.04 -10.22 -4.67
CA SER A 179 -14.25 -11.03 -4.50
C SER A 179 -14.79 -11.51 -5.85
N GLU A 180 -14.62 -10.69 -6.88
CA GLU A 180 -15.05 -10.94 -8.25
C GLU A 180 -13.97 -10.46 -9.22
N PRO A 181 -13.79 -11.14 -10.36
CA PRO A 181 -12.92 -10.63 -11.41
C PRO A 181 -13.49 -9.33 -12.01
N PRO A 182 -12.64 -8.39 -12.45
CA PRO A 182 -13.10 -7.16 -13.07
C PRO A 182 -13.99 -7.44 -14.29
N ALA A 183 -15.10 -6.71 -14.40
CA ALA A 183 -16.00 -6.81 -15.55
C ALA A 183 -15.23 -6.49 -16.85
N GLY A 184 -15.14 -7.46 -17.75
CA GLY A 184 -14.41 -7.32 -19.03
C GLY A 184 -12.97 -7.87 -19.06
N GLY A 185 -12.51 -8.57 -18.00
CA GLY A 185 -11.22 -9.28 -18.00
C GLY A 185 -11.38 -10.77 -18.35
N ALA A 186 -10.80 -11.19 -19.48
CA ALA A 186 -10.62 -12.60 -19.81
C ALA A 186 -9.74 -13.29 -18.74
N GLY A 187 -10.22 -14.40 -18.19
CA GLY A 187 -9.44 -15.25 -17.31
C GLY A 187 -8.22 -15.84 -18.03
N ALA A 188 -7.16 -16.07 -17.25
CA ALA A 188 -5.99 -16.91 -17.56
C ALA A 188 -5.49 -16.88 -19.03
N GLY A 189 -4.56 -15.96 -19.33
CA GLY A 189 -3.64 -16.10 -20.49
C GLY A 189 -3.93 -15.23 -21.72
N GLY A 190 -4.66 -14.13 -21.61
CA GLY A 190 -4.96 -13.23 -22.74
C GLY A 190 -4.53 -11.79 -22.48
N ALA A 191 -4.01 -11.15 -23.52
CA ALA A 191 -3.49 -9.79 -23.56
C ALA A 191 -4.38 -8.73 -22.87
N ALA A 192 -3.71 -7.64 -22.47
CA ALA A 192 -4.28 -6.40 -21.95
C ALA A 192 -5.67 -6.10 -22.52
N SER A 193 -6.65 -5.92 -21.63
CA SER A 193 -7.93 -5.33 -21.99
C SER A 193 -7.67 -3.89 -22.47
N THR A 194 -7.57 -3.73 -23.79
CA THR A 194 -7.64 -2.45 -24.47
C THR A 194 -9.11 -2.00 -24.45
N ALA A 195 -9.53 -1.38 -23.33
CA ALA A 195 -10.72 -0.55 -23.37
C ALA A 195 -10.45 0.58 -24.38
N PRO A 196 -11.33 0.79 -25.38
CA PRO A 196 -11.11 1.81 -26.39
C PRO A 196 -11.11 3.20 -25.75
N ALA A 197 -10.07 3.98 -26.06
CA ALA A 197 -10.03 5.40 -25.74
C ALA A 197 -11.21 6.09 -26.45
N GLY A 198 -12.24 6.50 -25.70
CA GLY A 198 -13.35 7.27 -26.25
C GLY A 198 -14.69 7.21 -25.51
N THR A 199 -14.91 6.26 -24.59
CA THR A 199 -16.20 6.19 -23.88
C THR A 199 -16.19 7.03 -22.60
N THR A 200 -16.41 8.33 -22.76
CA THR A 200 -16.89 9.18 -21.65
C THR A 200 -18.30 8.73 -21.29
N GLY A 201 -18.43 8.01 -20.17
CA GLY A 201 -19.71 7.75 -19.52
C GLY A 201 -20.29 6.35 -19.76
N THR A 202 -19.74 5.35 -19.08
CA THR A 202 -20.49 4.17 -18.62
C THR A 202 -19.75 3.60 -17.41
N ALA A 203 -20.47 3.36 -16.31
CA ALA A 203 -19.97 3.12 -14.96
C ALA A 203 -18.67 2.30 -14.90
N ALA A 204 -17.62 2.92 -14.37
CA ALA A 204 -16.43 2.23 -13.91
C ALA A 204 -16.87 1.07 -12.99
N SER A 205 -16.63 -0.18 -13.39
CA SER A 205 -16.90 -1.34 -12.53
C SER A 205 -15.93 -1.26 -11.36
N ALA A 206 -16.37 -0.65 -10.27
CA ALA A 206 -15.53 -0.51 -9.10
C ALA A 206 -15.23 -1.90 -8.53
N ILE A 207 -13.95 -2.22 -8.39
CA ILE A 207 -13.46 -3.53 -8.00
C ILE A 207 -13.58 -3.69 -6.49
N ARG A 208 -14.03 -4.85 -6.02
CA ARG A 208 -14.20 -5.14 -4.60
C ARG A 208 -13.18 -6.16 -4.10
N VAL A 209 -12.57 -5.85 -2.96
CA VAL A 209 -11.70 -6.78 -2.23
C VAL A 209 -12.55 -7.89 -1.62
N ASP A 210 -12.02 -9.11 -1.63
CA ASP A 210 -12.59 -10.23 -0.88
C ASP A 210 -12.37 -10.02 0.62
N GLN A 211 -13.44 -9.74 1.35
CA GLN A 211 -13.36 -9.46 2.79
C GLN A 211 -13.47 -10.75 3.58
N ALA A 212 -12.32 -11.31 3.96
CA ALA A 212 -12.24 -12.55 4.74
C ALA A 212 -12.40 -12.36 6.26
N ILE A 213 -12.41 -11.11 6.75
CA ILE A 213 -12.41 -10.76 8.18
C ILE A 213 -13.70 -10.02 8.51
N ASP A 214 -14.53 -10.60 9.37
CA ASP A 214 -15.86 -10.05 9.68
C ASP A 214 -15.76 -8.68 10.39
N ASP A 215 -15.13 -8.67 11.56
CA ASP A 215 -14.93 -7.49 12.39
C ASP A 215 -13.47 -7.33 12.81
N THR A 216 -12.96 -6.12 12.67
CA THR A 216 -11.65 -5.72 13.20
C THR A 216 -11.78 -4.89 14.48
N TRP A 217 -13.00 -4.79 15.02
CA TRP A 217 -13.37 -4.00 16.17
C TRP A 217 -13.93 -4.89 17.28
N ILE A 218 -13.33 -4.82 18.46
CA ILE A 218 -13.91 -5.41 19.67
C ILE A 218 -14.84 -4.37 20.29
N GLY A 219 -16.11 -4.73 20.46
CA GLY A 219 -17.16 -3.86 20.98
C GLY A 219 -16.85 -3.15 22.30
N GLU A 220 -17.68 -2.15 22.60
CA GLU A 220 -17.54 -1.22 23.72
C GLU A 220 -17.63 -1.91 25.09
N THR A 221 -16.65 -1.69 25.97
CA THR A 221 -16.83 -1.90 27.41
C THR A 221 -16.48 -0.64 28.19
N GLY A 222 -17.52 0.02 28.73
CA GLY A 222 -17.38 1.19 29.60
C GLY A 222 -18.73 1.62 30.20
N ARG A 223 -18.73 2.09 31.46
CA ARG A 223 -19.88 2.79 32.06
C ARG A 223 -19.66 4.30 31.89
N GLY A 224 -20.34 4.94 30.93
CA GLY A 224 -20.37 6.41 30.78
C GLY A 224 -19.72 6.97 29.51
N TYR A 225 -19.51 8.30 29.48
CA TYR A 225 -19.15 9.14 28.33
C TYR A 225 -17.73 8.95 27.73
N PHE A 226 -17.02 7.88 28.07
CA PHE A 226 -15.73 7.55 27.48
C PHE A 226 -15.80 6.13 26.90
N GLN A 227 -16.22 6.05 25.63
CA GLN A 227 -16.20 4.84 24.82
C GLN A 227 -14.88 4.81 24.04
N GLN A 228 -14.02 3.85 24.33
CA GLN A 228 -12.86 3.51 23.48
C GLN A 228 -13.01 2.03 23.15
N GLY A 229 -13.27 1.69 21.88
CA GLY A 229 -13.13 0.30 21.44
C GLY A 229 -11.70 0.02 20.99
N ILE A 230 -11.41 -1.28 20.84
CA ILE A 230 -10.06 -1.76 20.55
C ILE A 230 -10.05 -2.30 19.13
N TRP A 231 -9.21 -1.71 18.28
CA TRP A 231 -8.90 -2.23 16.95
C TRP A 231 -7.96 -3.42 17.06
N MET A 232 -8.32 -4.56 16.45
CA MET A 232 -7.47 -5.75 16.42
C MET A 232 -6.52 -5.80 15.23
N ASP A 233 -6.59 -4.86 14.28
CA ASP A 233 -5.83 -4.89 13.03
C ASP A 233 -4.33 -5.11 13.23
N ARG A 234 -3.76 -4.47 14.26
CA ARG A 234 -2.35 -4.61 14.60
C ARG A 234 -2.01 -6.01 15.10
N ASP A 235 -2.87 -6.59 15.93
CA ASP A 235 -2.65 -7.92 16.48
C ASP A 235 -2.94 -9.01 15.45
N LEU A 236 -3.96 -8.84 14.60
CA LEU A 236 -4.19 -9.69 13.42
C LEU A 236 -2.98 -9.65 12.48
N THR A 237 -2.47 -8.45 12.17
CA THR A 237 -1.27 -8.28 11.33
C THR A 237 -0.06 -8.98 11.93
N ARG A 238 0.17 -8.82 13.24
CA ARG A 238 1.26 -9.54 13.93
C ARG A 238 1.05 -11.04 13.90
N PHE A 239 -0.16 -11.53 14.19
CA PHE A 239 -0.50 -12.95 14.16
C PHE A 239 -0.23 -13.55 12.79
N PHE A 240 -0.81 -12.97 11.74
CA PHE A 240 -0.67 -13.44 10.36
C PHE A 240 0.78 -13.42 9.91
N SER A 241 1.49 -12.31 10.08
CA SER A 241 2.88 -12.20 9.65
C SER A 241 3.80 -13.17 10.39
N LYS A 242 3.66 -13.29 11.72
CA LYS A 242 4.53 -14.14 12.53
C LYS A 242 4.37 -15.63 12.23
N LEU A 243 3.22 -16.05 11.70
CA LEU A 243 3.02 -17.41 11.21
C LEU A 243 3.91 -17.77 10.03
N PHE A 244 4.35 -16.79 9.22
CA PHE A 244 5.17 -17.06 8.02
C PHE A 244 6.62 -16.60 8.17
N LEU A 245 6.98 -15.87 9.23
CA LEU A 245 8.34 -15.39 9.44
C LEU A 245 9.22 -16.40 10.17
N PRO A 246 10.56 -16.42 9.96
CA PRO A 246 11.46 -17.26 10.75
C PRO A 246 11.41 -16.93 12.25
N ALA A 247 11.44 -17.96 13.09
CA ALA A 247 11.38 -17.79 14.55
C ALA A 247 12.54 -16.91 15.06
N GLY A 248 12.26 -16.02 16.01
CA GLY A 248 13.25 -15.12 16.60
C GLY A 248 13.76 -14.00 15.69
N ARG A 249 13.35 -13.94 14.41
CA ARG A 249 13.79 -12.89 13.48
C ARG A 249 13.08 -11.58 13.79
N ARG A 250 13.86 -10.50 13.90
CA ARG A 250 13.34 -9.14 14.01
C ARG A 250 13.08 -8.59 12.61
N MET A 251 11.81 -8.53 12.25
CA MET A 251 11.35 -7.99 10.97
C MET A 251 10.63 -6.65 11.12
N TYR A 252 10.39 -6.19 12.35
CA TYR A 252 9.76 -4.91 12.59
C TYR A 252 10.59 -3.75 11.99
N PRO A 253 9.94 -2.77 11.31
CA PRO A 253 8.49 -2.57 11.22
C PRO A 253 7.77 -3.29 10.07
N PHE A 254 8.47 -4.12 9.29
CA PHE A 254 7.88 -4.87 8.19
C PHE A 254 7.05 -6.09 8.64
N TYR A 255 5.84 -6.19 8.09
CA TYR A 255 4.91 -7.29 8.25
C TYR A 255 4.46 -7.77 6.85
N PRO A 256 4.88 -8.96 6.38
CA PRO A 256 4.57 -9.41 5.04
C PRO A 256 3.09 -9.77 4.83
N VAL A 257 2.38 -10.17 5.88
CA VAL A 257 0.96 -10.56 5.81
C VAL A 257 0.18 -9.72 6.80
N THR A 258 -0.69 -8.86 6.30
CA THR A 258 -1.35 -7.79 7.06
C THR A 258 -2.86 -7.93 7.06
N CYS A 259 -3.52 -7.35 8.06
CA CYS A 259 -4.95 -7.10 8.05
C CYS A 259 -5.20 -5.71 7.47
N ARG A 260 -5.61 -5.64 6.20
CA ARG A 260 -5.98 -4.39 5.50
C ARG A 260 -7.28 -4.62 4.74
N TYR A 261 -8.14 -3.60 4.66
CA TYR A 261 -9.44 -3.68 3.96
C TYR A 261 -10.34 -4.86 4.40
N ARG A 262 -10.24 -5.29 5.67
CA ARG A 262 -10.92 -6.49 6.21
C ARG A 262 -10.56 -7.79 5.50
N THR A 263 -9.32 -7.91 5.04
CA THR A 263 -8.82 -9.13 4.42
C THR A 263 -7.38 -9.43 4.82
N VAL A 264 -6.90 -10.60 4.43
CA VAL A 264 -5.48 -10.97 4.48
C VAL A 264 -4.82 -10.38 3.25
N ALA A 265 -4.04 -9.31 3.46
CA ALA A 265 -3.28 -8.64 2.42
C ALA A 265 -1.81 -9.06 2.48
N HIS A 266 -1.13 -8.99 1.33
CA HIS A 266 0.31 -9.22 1.26
C HIS A 266 1.05 -7.93 0.90
N THR A 267 1.89 -7.42 1.81
CA THR A 267 2.67 -6.21 1.59
C THR A 267 3.95 -6.53 0.80
N ILE A 268 4.14 -5.82 -0.31
CA ILE A 268 5.28 -5.97 -1.22
C ILE A 268 6.46 -5.14 -0.72
N LEU A 269 7.54 -5.83 -0.36
CA LEU A 269 8.73 -5.20 0.21
C LEU A 269 9.64 -4.53 -0.84
N ASN A 270 9.63 -5.03 -2.07
CA ASN A 270 10.44 -4.48 -3.16
C ASN A 270 9.57 -4.29 -4.42
N PRO A 271 8.93 -3.12 -4.55
CA PRO A 271 8.06 -2.82 -5.69
C PRO A 271 8.85 -2.53 -6.98
N LEU A 272 10.20 -2.45 -6.92
CA LEU A 272 11.06 -2.21 -8.08
C LEU A 272 11.35 -3.47 -8.92
N GLN A 273 10.83 -4.63 -8.48
CA GLN A 273 11.01 -5.93 -9.14
C GLN A 273 9.65 -6.47 -9.63
N PRO A 274 9.05 -5.85 -10.66
CA PRO A 274 7.73 -6.22 -11.16
C PRO A 274 7.65 -7.67 -11.64
N GLU A 275 8.77 -8.27 -12.05
CA GLU A 275 8.87 -9.68 -12.43
C GLU A 275 8.60 -10.64 -11.26
N ARG A 276 8.81 -10.20 -10.02
CA ARG A 276 8.54 -11.01 -8.82
C ARG A 276 7.08 -11.01 -8.39
N LEU A 277 6.22 -10.22 -9.04
CA LEU A 277 4.81 -10.10 -8.69
C LEU A 277 4.07 -11.44 -8.74
N GLY A 278 4.41 -12.31 -9.72
CA GLY A 278 3.81 -13.64 -9.83
C GLY A 278 4.15 -14.55 -8.64
N THR A 279 5.40 -14.53 -8.17
CA THR A 279 5.81 -15.27 -6.97
C THR A 279 5.15 -14.70 -5.72
N ALA A 280 5.10 -13.37 -5.58
CA ALA A 280 4.42 -12.70 -4.47
C ALA A 280 2.92 -13.03 -4.43
N THR A 281 2.26 -13.08 -5.58
CA THR A 281 0.84 -13.46 -5.69
C THR A 281 0.62 -14.93 -5.30
N SER A 282 1.55 -15.81 -5.70
CA SER A 282 1.47 -17.22 -5.33
C SER A 282 1.61 -17.41 -3.81
N PHE A 283 2.54 -16.70 -3.17
CA PHE A 283 2.66 -16.68 -1.71
C PHE A 283 1.41 -16.09 -1.04
N ALA A 284 0.91 -14.95 -1.53
CA ALA A 284 -0.28 -14.30 -0.98
C ALA A 284 -1.51 -15.22 -1.03
N ALA A 285 -1.69 -15.94 -2.14
CA ALA A 285 -2.77 -16.91 -2.29
C ALA A 285 -2.64 -18.07 -1.31
N ALA A 286 -1.44 -18.65 -1.20
CA ALA A 286 -1.18 -19.72 -0.25
C ALA A 286 -1.41 -19.27 1.22
N ALA A 287 -0.97 -18.07 1.58
CA ALA A 287 -1.17 -17.52 2.91
C ALA A 287 -2.65 -17.26 3.22
N LEU A 288 -3.40 -16.70 2.27
CA LEU A 288 -4.85 -16.49 2.40
C LEU A 288 -5.59 -17.82 2.55
N ASP A 289 -5.35 -18.78 1.67
CA ASP A 289 -6.03 -20.08 1.69
C ASP A 289 -5.74 -20.86 2.98
N PHE A 290 -4.52 -20.72 3.54
CA PHE A 290 -4.17 -21.27 4.84
C PHE A 290 -4.89 -20.55 5.99
N LEU A 291 -4.90 -19.21 6.01
CA LEU A 291 -5.47 -18.43 7.12
C LEU A 291 -6.99 -18.45 7.15
N GLN A 292 -7.65 -18.40 5.99
CA GLN A 292 -9.09 -18.25 5.84
C GLN A 292 -9.93 -19.19 6.73
N PRO A 293 -9.69 -20.52 6.78
CA PRO A 293 -10.46 -21.41 7.65
C PRO A 293 -10.26 -21.15 9.15
N HIS A 294 -9.18 -20.46 9.54
CA HIS A 294 -8.82 -20.19 10.92
C HIS A 294 -9.15 -18.77 11.40
N ILE A 295 -9.50 -17.85 10.50
CA ILE A 295 -9.80 -16.45 10.82
C ILE A 295 -10.82 -16.30 11.98
N PRO A 296 -11.96 -17.02 12.01
CA PRO A 296 -12.92 -16.88 13.11
C PRO A 296 -12.33 -17.25 14.47
N ALA A 297 -11.53 -18.32 14.54
CA ALA A 297 -10.87 -18.75 15.78
C ALA A 297 -9.78 -17.77 16.21
N ILE A 298 -9.02 -17.21 15.25
CA ILE A 298 -8.01 -16.18 15.51
C ILE A 298 -8.67 -14.92 16.06
N GLN A 299 -9.75 -14.45 15.44
CA GLN A 299 -10.51 -13.29 15.91
C GLN A 299 -11.06 -13.51 17.32
N GLU A 300 -11.66 -14.66 17.59
CA GLU A 300 -12.20 -14.96 18.92
C GLU A 300 -11.13 -14.95 20.00
N GLN A 301 -9.95 -15.49 19.71
CA GLN A 301 -8.84 -15.48 20.65
C GLN A 301 -8.28 -14.06 20.88
N LEU A 302 -8.16 -13.26 19.82
CA LEU A 302 -7.65 -11.89 19.90
C LEU A 302 -8.68 -10.91 20.50
N ARG A 303 -9.98 -11.25 20.51
CA ARG A 303 -11.00 -10.49 21.26
C ARG A 303 -10.70 -10.47 22.76
N GLY A 304 -10.09 -11.54 23.29
CA GLY A 304 -9.81 -11.71 24.72
C GLY A 304 -8.36 -11.44 25.14
N SER A 305 -7.44 -11.25 24.20
CA SER A 305 -6.00 -11.12 24.51
C SER A 305 -5.20 -10.45 23.39
N GLU A 306 -4.15 -9.72 23.75
CA GLU A 306 -3.16 -9.24 22.78
C GLU A 306 -2.40 -10.40 22.13
N PHE A 307 -1.91 -10.18 20.91
CA PHE A 307 -1.12 -11.19 20.23
C PHE A 307 0.18 -11.54 20.99
N SER A 308 0.46 -12.84 21.09
CA SER A 308 1.74 -13.38 21.57
C SER A 308 2.07 -14.67 20.81
N GLU A 309 3.35 -14.91 20.53
CA GLU A 309 3.80 -16.16 19.90
C GLU A 309 3.60 -17.40 20.81
N LYS A 310 3.22 -17.19 22.09
CA LYS A 310 2.89 -18.25 23.07
C LYS A 310 1.41 -18.60 23.12
N LEU A 311 0.60 -17.99 22.27
CA LEU A 311 -0.83 -18.28 22.18
C LEU A 311 -1.03 -19.72 21.70
N PRO A 312 -1.86 -20.56 22.35
CA PRO A 312 -2.00 -21.97 21.97
C PRO A 312 -2.37 -22.18 20.50
N LEU A 313 -3.34 -21.42 19.99
CA LEU A 313 -3.72 -21.48 18.57
C LEU A 313 -2.58 -21.04 17.64
N PHE A 314 -1.77 -20.06 18.03
CA PHE A 314 -0.63 -19.64 17.23
C PHE A 314 0.40 -20.77 17.12
N GLU A 315 0.73 -21.42 18.24
CA GLU A 315 1.67 -22.55 18.26
C GLU A 315 1.14 -23.74 17.44
N GLU A 316 -0.15 -24.02 17.52
CA GLU A 316 -0.83 -25.07 16.74
C GLU A 316 -0.76 -24.77 15.24
N LEU A 317 -1.17 -23.57 14.81
CA LEU A 317 -1.16 -23.19 13.40
C LEU A 317 0.27 -23.09 12.86
N ARG A 318 1.21 -22.60 13.65
CA ARG A 318 2.62 -22.49 13.26
C ARG A 318 3.24 -23.83 12.91
N GLN A 319 2.82 -24.93 13.54
CA GLN A 319 3.29 -26.28 13.21
C GLN A 319 2.77 -26.78 11.86
N GLN A 320 1.68 -26.20 11.37
CA GLN A 320 1.05 -26.58 10.10
C GLN A 320 1.59 -25.77 8.91
N VAL A 321 2.27 -24.65 9.16
CA VAL A 321 2.86 -23.81 8.10
C VAL A 321 4.03 -24.53 7.42
N PRO A 322 3.99 -24.72 6.08
CA PRO A 322 5.11 -25.32 5.35
C PRO A 322 6.42 -24.55 5.51
N GLN A 323 7.52 -25.29 5.71
CA GLN A 323 8.84 -24.69 5.92
C GLN A 323 9.31 -23.83 4.73
N GLU A 324 8.92 -24.20 3.50
CA GLU A 324 9.20 -23.44 2.28
C GLU A 324 8.67 -22.00 2.33
N TRP A 325 7.51 -21.77 2.95
CA TRP A 325 6.92 -20.43 3.07
C TRP A 325 7.65 -19.59 4.10
N ILE A 326 8.22 -20.23 5.12
CA ILE A 326 9.10 -19.58 6.11
C ILE A 326 10.45 -19.24 5.47
N ASP A 327 10.95 -20.14 4.64
CA ASP A 327 12.23 -20.02 3.96
C ASP A 327 12.24 -18.90 2.92
N PHE A 328 11.09 -18.62 2.31
CA PHE A 328 10.87 -17.45 1.45
C PHE A 328 11.35 -16.14 2.09
N TRP A 329 11.22 -16.00 3.42
CA TRP A 329 11.59 -14.80 4.17
C TRP A 329 13.00 -14.85 4.77
N LYS A 330 13.77 -15.93 4.57
CA LYS A 330 15.11 -16.09 5.19
C LYS A 330 16.14 -15.06 4.71
N HIS A 331 15.94 -14.47 3.54
CA HIS A 331 16.90 -13.51 2.97
C HIS A 331 16.59 -12.05 3.35
N VAL A 332 15.39 -11.77 3.86
CA VAL A 332 14.97 -10.40 4.19
C VAL A 332 15.47 -9.97 5.57
N SER A 333 16.29 -8.93 5.63
CA SER A 333 16.78 -8.34 6.89
C SER A 333 16.29 -6.92 7.06
N ILE A 334 15.98 -6.54 8.31
CA ILE A 334 15.64 -5.17 8.67
C ILE A 334 16.66 -4.68 9.70
N THR A 335 17.43 -3.65 9.33
CA THR A 335 18.54 -3.16 10.15
C THR A 335 18.26 -1.74 10.62
N PRO A 336 18.10 -1.50 11.93
CA PRO A 336 17.92 -0.14 12.44
C PRO A 336 19.23 0.66 12.32
N TYR A 337 19.12 1.93 11.94
CA TYR A 337 20.23 2.88 11.91
C TYR A 337 19.73 4.28 12.31
N LEU A 338 20.65 5.22 12.56
CA LEU A 338 20.33 6.64 12.74
C LEU A 338 20.68 7.38 11.45
N ASN A 339 19.74 8.18 10.93
CA ASN A 339 19.98 9.06 9.79
C ASN A 339 20.77 10.32 10.20
N ASP A 340 21.06 11.21 9.24
CA ASP A 340 21.85 12.44 9.47
C ASP A 340 21.17 13.46 10.41
N ARG A 341 19.92 13.20 10.81
CA ARG A 341 19.13 14.00 11.76
C ARG A 341 18.95 13.29 13.11
N ASP A 342 19.75 12.25 13.39
CA ASP A 342 19.65 11.42 14.58
C ASP A 342 18.28 10.74 14.76
N GLN A 343 17.52 10.57 13.68
CA GLN A 343 16.24 9.85 13.70
C GLN A 343 16.49 8.37 13.38
N LYS A 344 15.83 7.50 14.12
CA LYS A 344 15.91 6.05 13.91
C LYS A 344 15.13 5.65 12.67
N GLU A 345 15.82 5.05 11.71
CA GLU A 345 15.24 4.47 10.50
C GLU A 345 15.59 2.99 10.40
N PHE A 346 14.98 2.28 9.45
CA PHE A 346 15.18 0.85 9.25
C PHE A 346 15.51 0.56 7.79
N LEU A 347 16.72 0.12 7.54
CA LEU A 347 17.15 -0.29 6.20
C LEU A 347 16.65 -1.70 5.90
N VAL A 348 16.03 -1.88 4.73
CA VAL A 348 15.63 -3.17 4.21
C VAL A 348 16.76 -3.76 3.36
N GLY A 349 17.20 -4.96 3.71
CA GLY A 349 18.04 -5.81 2.86
C GLY A 349 17.23 -7.02 2.40
N SER A 350 17.27 -7.36 1.11
CA SER A 350 16.49 -8.46 0.53
C SER A 350 17.24 -9.20 -0.56
#